data_AF-A0A0N0C5X0-F1
#
_entry.id   AF-A0A0N0C5X0-F1
#
_cell.length_a   1.000
_cell.length_b   1.000
_cell.length_c   1.000
_cell.angle_alpha   90.00
_cell.angle_beta   90.00
_cell.angle_gamma   90.00
#
_symmetry.space_group_name_H-M   'P 1'
#
loop_
_entity.id
_entity.type
_entity.pdbx_description
1 polymer ?
#
loop_
_entity_poly.entity_id
_entity_poly.type
_entity_poly.pdbx_seq_one_letter_code
_entity_poly.pdbx_strand_id
1 'polypeptide(L)'
;MATRVAVMLCVFVLVGGTGYAAYSEYVLSLHNKSGDTVFQIAPTDIPSPPIEEISILNDIRETLKDGEQATVFVGKEAIQDQEQKGEVLPQKGSHYSIVVKPLEFDSPERMNDYLLERGIEINTPLSKWMGWSLNRAELQNDILNTSSKEKVWNFATDDQTGSRYKYAIGPSGTEPQFLSWFYSKRDKEMKLTVSLNIPIMPIFYDSQPSSDSILSIKGVDAYFYRDLNGSEKSINWSEKVADGNYRSYAVVTNTADDDDLRNFAAAVISNQK
;
A
#
# COMPACT_ATOMS: atom_id res chain seq x y z
N MET A 1 -27.61 -14.87 19.40
CA MET A 1 -26.39 -15.21 18.63
C MET A 1 -26.62 -16.35 17.65
N ALA A 2 -27.15 -17.50 18.08
CA ALA A 2 -27.38 -18.66 17.20
C ALA A 2 -28.27 -18.38 15.96
N THR A 3 -29.26 -17.49 16.08
CA THR A 3 -30.18 -17.14 14.98
C THR A 3 -29.52 -16.29 13.87
N ARG A 4 -28.46 -15.52 14.16
CA ARG A 4 -27.74 -14.72 13.15
C ARG A 4 -26.72 -15.55 12.36
N VAL A 5 -26.09 -16.51 13.04
CA VAL A 5 -25.17 -17.48 12.41
C VAL A 5 -25.93 -18.45 11.50
N ALA A 6 -27.15 -18.86 11.90
CA ALA A 6 -28.01 -19.70 11.09
C ALA A 6 -28.50 -19.00 9.80
N VAL A 7 -28.77 -17.70 9.83
CA VAL A 7 -29.16 -16.93 8.63
C VAL A 7 -27.97 -16.74 7.68
N MET A 8 -26.75 -16.49 8.19
CA MET A 8 -25.54 -16.46 7.35
C MET A 8 -25.29 -17.81 6.65
N LEU A 9 -25.37 -18.93 7.37
CA LEU A 9 -25.17 -20.26 6.80
C LEU A 9 -26.23 -20.63 5.75
N CYS A 10 -27.50 -20.25 5.96
CA CYS A 10 -28.56 -20.50 4.97
C CYS A 10 -28.38 -19.67 3.68
N VAL A 11 -27.82 -18.46 3.75
CA VAL A 11 -27.47 -17.66 2.55
C VAL A 11 -26.27 -18.28 1.81
N PHE A 12 -25.29 -18.82 2.53
CA PHE A 12 -24.16 -19.55 1.95
C PHE A 12 -24.59 -20.80 1.16
N VAL A 13 -25.61 -21.53 1.64
CA VAL A 13 -26.11 -22.74 0.97
C VAL A 13 -27.07 -22.41 -0.18
N LEU A 14 -27.86 -21.33 -0.08
CA LEU A 14 -28.81 -20.94 -1.15
C LEU A 14 -28.15 -20.23 -2.35
N VAL A 15 -26.97 -19.63 -2.16
CA VAL A 15 -26.22 -18.93 -3.24
C VAL A 15 -25.00 -19.74 -3.72
N GLY A 16 -24.72 -20.87 -3.07
CA GLY A 16 -23.66 -21.81 -3.41
C GLY A 16 -23.92 -22.57 -4.71
N GLY A 17 -23.62 -21.93 -5.84
CA GLY A 17 -23.54 -22.62 -7.12
C GLY A 17 -22.45 -22.09 -8.06
N THR A 18 -22.12 -20.79 -8.04
CA THR A 18 -21.23 -20.23 -9.08
C THR A 18 -20.44 -18.96 -8.72
N GLY A 19 -20.27 -18.61 -7.45
CA GLY A 19 -19.48 -17.44 -7.04
C GLY A 19 -18.42 -17.79 -5.99
N TYR A 20 -17.26 -17.12 -6.03
CA TYR A 20 -16.26 -17.16 -4.98
C TYR A 20 -16.30 -15.86 -4.17
N ALA A 21 -16.00 -15.95 -2.88
CA ALA A 21 -15.85 -14.79 -2.01
C ALA A 21 -14.37 -14.41 -1.96
N ALA A 22 -14.04 -13.17 -2.30
CA ALA A 22 -12.74 -12.58 -2.03
C ALA A 22 -12.85 -11.77 -0.73
N TYR A 23 -11.96 -12.05 0.21
CA TYR A 23 -11.81 -11.31 1.46
C TYR A 23 -10.49 -10.54 1.39
N SER A 24 -10.56 -9.24 1.12
CA SER A 24 -9.42 -8.33 1.32
C SER A 24 -9.79 -7.37 2.44
N GLU A 25 -9.04 -7.43 3.54
CA GLU A 25 -8.99 -6.42 4.61
C GLU A 25 -10.26 -5.57 4.72
N TYR A 26 -11.33 -6.19 5.23
CA TYR A 26 -12.63 -5.58 5.57
C TYR A 26 -13.69 -5.47 4.46
N VAL A 27 -13.44 -5.88 3.23
CA VAL A 27 -14.44 -5.88 2.16
C VAL A 27 -14.77 -7.31 1.74
N LEU A 28 -16.06 -7.65 1.79
CA LEU A 28 -16.58 -8.88 1.18
C LEU A 28 -17.20 -8.53 -0.17
N SER A 29 -16.53 -8.94 -1.24
CA SER A 29 -17.02 -8.78 -2.61
C SER A 29 -17.45 -10.13 -3.17
N LEU A 30 -18.63 -10.15 -3.77
CA LEU A 30 -19.22 -11.26 -4.50
C LEU A 30 -19.12 -10.93 -5.99
N HIS A 31 -18.37 -11.76 -6.71
CA HIS A 31 -18.14 -11.61 -8.14
C HIS A 31 -18.98 -12.61 -8.93
N ASN A 32 -19.46 -12.20 -10.11
CA ASN A 32 -20.02 -13.13 -11.09
C ASN A 32 -18.88 -13.86 -11.84
N LYS A 33 -19.24 -14.81 -12.72
CA LYS A 33 -18.26 -15.56 -13.53
C LYS A 33 -17.46 -14.71 -14.52
N SER A 34 -17.94 -13.51 -14.83
CA SER A 34 -17.27 -12.55 -15.72
C SER A 34 -16.29 -11.64 -14.97
N GLY A 35 -16.20 -11.76 -13.64
CA GLY A 35 -15.36 -10.94 -12.78
C GLY A 35 -16.04 -9.68 -12.24
N ASP A 36 -17.26 -9.36 -12.67
CA ASP A 36 -17.96 -8.16 -12.19
C ASP A 36 -18.43 -8.33 -10.75
N THR A 37 -18.20 -7.31 -9.93
CA THR A 37 -18.73 -7.25 -8.57
C THR A 37 -20.25 -7.09 -8.63
N VAL A 38 -20.98 -8.13 -8.24
CA VAL A 38 -22.45 -8.11 -8.19
C VAL A 38 -22.98 -7.70 -6.82
N PHE A 39 -22.15 -7.82 -5.78
CA PHE A 39 -22.53 -7.46 -4.42
C PHE A 39 -21.28 -7.19 -3.57
N GLN A 40 -21.32 -6.13 -2.77
CA GLN A 40 -20.20 -5.74 -1.89
C GLN A 40 -20.75 -5.42 -0.50
N ILE A 41 -20.18 -6.04 0.53
CA ILE A 41 -20.37 -5.67 1.93
C ILE A 41 -19.05 -5.08 2.41
N ALA A 42 -19.03 -3.76 2.63
CA ALA A 42 -18.00 -3.08 3.40
C ALA A 42 -18.59 -2.65 4.75
N PRO A 43 -17.81 -2.59 5.84
CA PRO A 43 -18.17 -1.76 6.99
C PRO A 43 -18.45 -0.35 6.46
N THR A 44 -19.57 0.23 6.89
CA THR A 44 -20.17 1.45 6.35
C THR A 44 -19.33 2.74 6.50
N ASP A 45 -18.07 2.64 6.92
CA ASP A 45 -17.37 3.74 7.58
C ASP A 45 -16.07 4.17 6.88
N ILE A 46 -15.67 3.57 5.75
CA ILE A 46 -14.52 4.07 4.96
C ILE A 46 -14.79 3.92 3.45
N PRO A 47 -15.46 4.90 2.82
CA PRO A 47 -15.29 5.11 1.38
C PRO A 47 -13.85 5.57 1.12
N SER A 48 -13.20 5.05 0.08
CA SER A 48 -11.99 5.69 -0.46
C SER A 48 -12.32 7.15 -0.84
N PRO A 49 -11.41 8.11 -0.61
CA PRO A 49 -11.65 9.48 -1.02
C PRO A 49 -11.98 9.51 -2.53
N PRO A 50 -13.02 10.24 -2.96
CA PRO A 50 -13.29 10.51 -4.37
C PRO A 50 -12.00 10.96 -5.06
N ILE A 51 -11.84 10.61 -6.35
CA ILE A 51 -10.64 10.94 -7.12
C ILE A 51 -10.32 12.45 -7.05
N GLU A 52 -11.35 13.29 -6.94
CA GLU A 52 -11.20 14.74 -6.79
C GLU A 52 -10.52 15.17 -5.47
N GLU A 53 -10.52 14.34 -4.44
CA GLU A 53 -9.94 14.63 -3.12
C GLU A 53 -8.49 14.11 -2.97
N ILE A 54 -7.94 13.44 -3.99
CA ILE A 54 -6.54 12.99 -4.02
C ILE A 54 -5.55 14.17 -4.04
N SER A 55 -5.91 15.29 -4.68
CA SER A 55 -5.10 16.51 -4.71
C SER A 55 -4.83 17.03 -3.29
N ILE A 56 -5.85 17.04 -2.43
CA ILE A 56 -5.74 17.47 -1.02
C ILE A 56 -4.70 16.62 -0.27
N LEU A 57 -4.72 15.30 -0.47
CA LEU A 57 -3.77 14.40 0.18
C LEU A 57 -2.34 14.62 -0.33
N ASN A 58 -2.17 14.89 -1.62
CA ASN A 58 -0.86 15.20 -2.20
C ASN A 58 -0.32 16.55 -1.72
N ASP A 59 -1.16 17.59 -1.69
CA ASP A 59 -0.77 18.91 -1.20
C ASP A 59 -0.33 18.84 0.26
N ILE A 60 -1.07 18.11 1.11
CA ILE A 60 -0.66 17.88 2.50
C ILE A 60 0.68 17.12 2.53
N ARG A 61 0.86 16.07 1.72
CA ARG A 61 2.12 15.31 1.66
C ARG A 61 3.31 16.22 1.37
N GLU A 62 3.17 17.18 0.44
CA GLU A 62 4.26 18.09 0.09
C GLU A 62 4.61 19.11 1.19
N THR A 63 3.71 19.34 2.15
CA THR A 63 4.01 20.17 3.34
C THR A 63 4.72 19.42 4.45
N LEU A 64 4.70 18.08 4.43
CA LEU A 64 5.34 17.24 5.44
C LEU A 64 6.85 17.22 5.26
N LYS A 65 7.57 17.18 6.38
CA LYS A 65 8.99 16.83 6.39
C LYS A 65 9.16 15.32 6.28
N ASP A 66 10.33 14.89 5.85
CA ASP A 66 10.70 13.47 5.81
C ASP A 66 10.48 12.79 7.18
N GLY A 67 9.77 11.66 7.17
CA GLY A 67 9.42 10.94 8.40
C GLY A 67 8.25 11.54 9.19
N GLU A 68 7.55 12.52 8.63
CA GLU A 68 6.26 12.98 9.17
C GLU A 68 5.08 12.26 8.51
N GLN A 69 3.96 12.28 9.23
CA GLN A 69 2.67 11.85 8.74
C GLN A 69 1.60 12.89 9.07
N ALA A 70 0.51 12.88 8.33
CA ALA A 70 -0.69 13.63 8.64
C ALA A 70 -1.90 12.71 8.72
N THR A 71 -2.70 12.90 9.77
CA THR A 71 -4.09 12.42 9.77
C THR A 71 -4.95 13.45 9.07
N VAL A 72 -5.71 13.03 8.06
CA VAL A 72 -6.53 13.92 7.22
C VAL A 72 -7.98 13.47 7.24
N PHE A 73 -8.88 14.44 7.39
CA PHE A 73 -10.32 14.27 7.21
C PHE A 73 -10.81 15.22 6.11
N VAL A 74 -11.43 14.68 5.06
CA VAL A 74 -11.97 15.47 3.93
C VAL A 74 -13.49 15.33 3.88
N GLY A 75 -14.22 16.41 3.59
CA GLY A 75 -15.65 16.40 3.33
C GLY A 75 -16.41 17.53 4.02
N LYS A 76 -17.68 17.74 3.62
CA LYS A 76 -18.52 18.85 4.10
C LYS A 76 -18.68 18.89 5.62
N GLU A 77 -18.60 17.73 6.27
CA GLU A 77 -18.70 17.58 7.72
C GLU A 77 -17.34 17.43 8.43
N ALA A 78 -16.20 17.47 7.71
CA ALA A 78 -14.88 17.37 8.35
C ALA A 78 -14.66 18.45 9.44
N ILE A 79 -15.38 19.57 9.32
CA ILE A 79 -15.29 20.77 10.17
C ILE A 79 -16.65 21.12 10.82
N GLN A 80 -17.52 20.17 11.19
CA GLN A 80 -18.66 20.54 12.06
C GLN A 80 -18.21 20.67 13.52
N ASP A 81 -18.59 21.79 14.13
CA ASP A 81 -18.19 22.37 15.44
C ASP A 81 -18.46 21.52 16.70
N GLN A 82 -18.70 20.21 16.58
CA GLN A 82 -18.85 19.36 17.75
C GLN A 82 -17.51 18.78 18.20
N GLU A 83 -16.74 19.63 18.89
CA GLU A 83 -15.79 19.23 19.94
C GLU A 83 -16.54 18.57 21.14
N GLN A 84 -17.47 17.65 20.90
CA GLN A 84 -18.13 16.96 22.01
C GLN A 84 -17.18 15.92 22.58
N LYS A 85 -16.41 16.37 23.59
CA LYS A 85 -15.69 15.55 24.58
C LYS A 85 -14.41 14.84 24.11
N GLY A 86 -13.62 15.52 23.26
CA GLY A 86 -12.21 15.15 23.05
C GLY A 86 -11.99 13.81 22.33
N GLU A 87 -12.98 13.31 21.62
CA GLU A 87 -12.81 12.22 20.66
C GLU A 87 -13.24 12.74 19.28
N VAL A 88 -12.25 12.98 18.42
CA VAL A 88 -12.51 13.29 17.01
C VAL A 88 -12.65 11.96 16.28
N LEU A 89 -13.86 11.40 16.32
CA LEU A 89 -14.23 10.28 15.44
C LEU A 89 -14.47 10.82 14.02
N PRO A 90 -14.21 10.01 12.96
CA PRO A 90 -14.65 10.34 11.61
C PRO A 90 -16.14 10.71 11.66
N GLN A 91 -16.46 11.93 11.23
CA GLN A 91 -17.84 12.36 11.16
C GLN A 91 -18.50 11.73 9.95
N LYS A 92 -19.81 11.49 10.04
CA LYS A 92 -20.57 10.81 9.00
C LYS A 92 -20.42 11.56 7.67
N GLY A 93 -19.88 10.90 6.64
CA GLY A 93 -19.62 11.53 5.34
C GLY A 93 -18.32 12.34 5.24
N SER A 94 -17.40 12.20 6.20
CA SER A 94 -16.00 12.58 6.03
C SER A 94 -15.14 11.36 5.68
N HIS A 95 -14.16 11.54 4.78
CA HIS A 95 -13.17 10.54 4.42
C HIS A 95 -11.95 10.67 5.32
N TYR A 96 -11.54 9.55 5.91
CA TYR A 96 -10.34 9.45 6.72
C TYR A 96 -9.17 8.95 5.88
N SER A 97 -8.01 9.58 6.00
CA SER A 97 -6.78 9.11 5.38
C SER A 97 -5.57 9.46 6.24
N ILE A 98 -4.54 8.63 6.14
CA ILE A 98 -3.22 8.94 6.70
C ILE A 98 -2.27 9.11 5.53
N VAL A 99 -1.62 10.26 5.48
CA VAL A 99 -0.60 10.57 4.49
C VAL A 99 0.74 10.49 5.19
N VAL A 100 1.71 9.80 4.60
CA VAL A 100 3.07 9.71 5.11
C VAL A 100 4.03 10.31 4.09
N LYS A 101 5.02 11.08 4.55
CA LYS A 101 6.20 11.44 3.76
C LYS A 101 7.32 10.47 4.18
N PRO A 102 7.77 9.57 3.28
CA PRO A 102 8.82 8.63 3.61
C PRO A 102 10.14 9.37 3.92
N LEU A 103 11.04 8.69 4.62
CA LEU A 103 12.42 9.12 4.75
C LEU A 103 13.13 8.92 3.41
N GLU A 104 13.65 10.00 2.82
CA GLU A 104 14.42 9.92 1.59
C GLU A 104 15.92 9.74 1.88
N PHE A 105 16.56 8.90 1.08
CA PHE A 105 17.99 8.62 1.15
C PHE A 105 18.62 8.89 -0.22
N ASP A 106 19.75 9.58 -0.20
CA ASP A 106 20.57 9.92 -1.35
C ASP A 106 21.46 8.76 -1.83
N SER A 107 21.53 7.66 -1.05
CA SER A 107 22.38 6.50 -1.34
C SER A 107 21.85 5.23 -0.67
N PRO A 108 22.01 4.04 -1.30
CA PRO A 108 21.70 2.75 -0.68
C PRO A 108 22.45 2.50 0.62
N GLU A 109 23.70 2.96 0.69
CA GLU A 109 24.57 2.73 1.84
C GLU A 109 24.03 3.42 3.09
N ARG A 110 23.59 4.68 2.99
CA ARG A 110 22.99 5.40 4.12
C ARG A 110 21.68 4.78 4.59
N MET A 111 20.88 4.26 3.67
CA MET A 111 19.67 3.52 4.02
C MET A 111 20.02 2.21 4.74
N ASN A 112 21.01 1.48 4.25
CA ASN A 112 21.46 0.24 4.85
C ASN A 112 22.01 0.46 6.27
N ASP A 113 22.82 1.50 6.48
CA ASP A 113 23.32 1.87 7.81
C ASP A 113 22.16 2.16 8.78
N TYR A 114 21.15 2.92 8.34
CA TYR A 114 19.95 3.21 9.14
C TYR A 114 19.17 1.94 9.55
N LEU A 115 19.09 0.95 8.65
CA LEU A 115 18.40 -0.33 8.89
C LEU A 115 19.20 -1.24 9.82
N LEU A 116 20.54 -1.30 9.64
CA LEU A 116 21.43 -2.10 10.47
C LEU A 116 21.44 -1.62 11.93
N GLU A 117 21.40 -0.30 12.16
CA GLU A 117 21.23 0.27 13.51
C GLU A 117 19.95 -0.21 14.22
N ARG A 118 18.96 -0.68 13.46
CA ARG A 118 17.67 -1.21 13.95
C ARG A 118 17.59 -2.73 13.89
N GLY A 119 18.70 -3.41 13.61
CA GLY A 119 18.78 -4.86 13.53
C GLY A 119 18.05 -5.45 12.32
N ILE A 120 17.83 -4.66 11.28
CA ILE A 120 17.18 -5.10 10.04
C ILE A 120 18.25 -5.33 8.99
N GLU A 121 18.46 -6.61 8.66
CA GLU A 121 19.37 -7.01 7.59
C GLU A 121 18.60 -7.23 6.28
N ILE A 122 19.00 -6.51 5.24
CA ILE A 122 18.49 -6.66 3.89
C ILE A 122 19.64 -6.71 2.88
N ASN A 123 19.38 -7.34 1.75
CA ASN A 123 20.29 -7.22 0.61
C ASN A 123 20.17 -5.82 0.03
N THR A 124 21.24 -5.03 0.15
CA THR A 124 21.30 -3.71 -0.46
C THR A 124 21.23 -3.86 -1.98
N PRO A 125 20.29 -3.20 -2.66
CA PRO A 125 20.17 -3.36 -4.09
C PRO A 125 21.27 -2.58 -4.83
N LEU A 126 21.62 -3.04 -6.03
CA LEU A 126 22.71 -2.48 -6.81
C LEU A 126 22.38 -1.05 -7.25
N SER A 127 23.27 -0.09 -6.99
CA SER A 127 23.09 1.30 -7.44
C SER A 127 23.05 1.47 -8.96
N LYS A 128 23.64 0.52 -9.71
CA LYS A 128 23.58 0.45 -11.18
C LYS A 128 23.48 -1.00 -11.66
N TRP A 129 22.63 -1.24 -12.65
CA TRP A 129 22.50 -2.56 -13.27
C TRP A 129 21.96 -2.49 -14.71
N MET A 130 22.67 -3.06 -15.69
CA MET A 130 22.25 -3.12 -17.11
C MET A 130 21.69 -1.79 -17.69
N GLY A 131 22.30 -0.67 -17.31
CA GLY A 131 21.91 0.68 -17.73
C GLY A 131 20.81 1.33 -16.88
N TRP A 132 20.20 0.61 -15.93
CA TRP A 132 19.40 1.16 -14.86
C TRP A 132 20.31 1.81 -13.82
N SER A 133 19.94 3.00 -13.37
CA SER A 133 20.61 3.71 -12.28
C SER A 133 19.60 4.01 -11.19
N LEU A 134 19.97 3.78 -9.94
CA LEU A 134 19.18 4.19 -8.80
C LEU A 134 19.17 5.72 -8.71
N ASN A 135 17.98 6.29 -8.61
CA ASN A 135 17.76 7.72 -8.50
C ASN A 135 17.53 8.16 -7.05
N ARG A 136 16.71 7.40 -6.33
CA ARG A 136 16.37 7.67 -4.93
C ARG A 136 15.93 6.40 -4.22
N ALA A 137 16.02 6.43 -2.90
CA ALA A 137 15.53 5.37 -2.04
C ALA A 137 14.67 5.98 -0.92
N GLU A 138 13.55 5.34 -0.62
CA GLU A 138 12.55 5.79 0.36
C GLU A 138 12.33 4.68 1.40
N LEU A 139 12.24 5.08 2.68
CA LEU A 139 11.80 4.22 3.77
C LEU A 139 10.52 4.80 4.39
N GLN A 140 9.49 3.98 4.45
CA GLN A 140 8.29 4.25 5.21
C GLN A 140 8.34 3.46 6.52
N ASN A 141 8.26 4.16 7.64
CA ASN A 141 8.05 3.55 8.95
C ASN A 141 6.57 3.24 9.18
N ASP A 142 6.29 2.56 10.28
CA ASP A 142 4.94 2.34 10.78
C ASP A 142 4.20 3.65 11.03
N ILE A 143 2.89 3.55 11.01
CA ILE A 143 2.01 4.69 11.22
C ILE A 143 1.68 4.79 12.71
N LEU A 144 2.01 5.92 13.33
CA LEU A 144 1.64 6.15 14.72
C LEU A 144 0.20 6.65 14.81
N ASN A 145 -0.68 5.87 15.43
CA ASN A 145 -2.01 6.36 15.75
C ASN A 145 -2.00 7.07 17.11
N THR A 146 -1.57 8.34 17.11
CA THR A 146 -1.63 9.18 18.32
C THR A 146 -3.06 9.58 18.63
N SER A 147 -3.37 9.75 19.92
CA SER A 147 -4.72 10.08 20.36
C SER A 147 -5.18 11.42 19.78
N SER A 148 -6.47 11.54 19.46
CA SER A 148 -7.02 12.77 18.88
C SER A 148 -6.89 14.01 19.79
N LYS A 149 -6.67 13.80 21.10
CA LYS A 149 -6.50 14.85 22.11
C LYS A 149 -5.13 15.53 22.08
N GLU A 150 -4.12 14.87 21.51
CA GLU A 150 -2.75 15.38 21.43
C GLU A 150 -2.47 16.08 20.09
N LYS A 151 -3.45 16.07 19.17
CA LYS A 151 -3.32 16.60 17.81
C LYS A 151 -3.71 18.08 17.75
N VAL A 152 -2.85 18.89 17.13
CA VAL A 152 -3.19 20.26 16.72
C VAL A 152 -3.80 20.19 15.32
N TRP A 153 -5.09 20.52 15.21
CA TRP A 153 -5.82 20.47 13.94
C TRP A 153 -5.69 21.78 13.15
N ASN A 154 -5.27 21.65 11.91
CA ASN A 154 -5.34 22.69 10.89
C ASN A 154 -6.61 22.48 10.07
N PHE A 155 -7.21 23.57 9.62
CA PHE A 155 -8.48 23.59 8.89
C PHE A 155 -8.31 24.38 7.61
N ALA A 156 -8.77 23.82 6.49
CA ALA A 156 -8.64 24.44 5.20
C ALA A 156 -9.81 24.04 4.27
N THR A 157 -9.88 24.72 3.13
CA THR A 157 -10.82 24.41 2.06
C THR A 157 -10.02 24.34 0.78
N ASP A 158 -10.24 23.31 -0.01
CA ASP A 158 -9.62 23.17 -1.32
C ASP A 158 -10.29 24.13 -2.31
N ASP A 159 -9.49 24.96 -2.98
CA ASP A 159 -9.99 25.99 -3.90
C ASP A 159 -10.57 25.38 -5.19
N GLN A 160 -10.15 24.16 -5.56
CA GLN A 160 -10.59 23.51 -6.80
C GLN A 160 -11.95 22.83 -6.63
N THR A 161 -12.10 22.03 -5.57
CA THR A 161 -13.31 21.24 -5.31
C THR A 161 -14.30 21.94 -4.38
N GLY A 162 -13.85 22.96 -3.63
CA GLY A 162 -14.60 23.56 -2.53
C GLY A 162 -14.73 22.64 -1.31
N SER A 163 -14.03 21.50 -1.30
CA SER A 163 -14.09 20.54 -0.20
C SER A 163 -13.38 21.09 1.03
N ARG A 164 -14.07 21.04 2.15
CA ARG A 164 -13.51 21.38 3.46
C ARG A 164 -12.71 20.19 3.98
N TYR A 165 -11.56 20.45 4.59
CA TYR A 165 -10.74 19.41 5.20
C TYR A 165 -10.06 19.91 6.48
N LYS A 166 -9.71 18.96 7.34
CA LYS A 166 -8.83 19.20 8.48
C LYS A 166 -7.72 18.17 8.52
N TYR A 167 -6.56 18.59 9.01
CA TYR A 167 -5.42 17.70 9.14
C TYR A 167 -4.57 18.03 10.36
N ALA A 168 -3.91 17.02 10.90
CA ALA A 168 -2.95 17.17 11.99
C ALA A 168 -1.67 16.45 11.61
N ILE A 169 -0.55 17.17 11.68
CA ILE A 169 0.79 16.66 11.41
C ILE A 169 1.38 16.08 12.70
N GLY A 170 2.11 14.97 12.58
CA GLY A 170 2.90 14.40 13.66
C GLY A 170 4.03 13.53 13.11
N PRO A 171 4.91 13.02 13.99
CA PRO A 171 5.94 12.08 13.58
C PRO A 171 5.31 10.77 13.10
N SER A 172 5.92 10.14 12.09
CA SER A 172 5.66 8.72 11.82
C SER A 172 6.22 7.87 12.94
N GLY A 173 5.93 6.57 12.92
CA GLY A 173 6.56 5.61 13.80
C GLY A 173 8.04 5.42 13.51
N THR A 174 8.63 4.55 14.32
CA THR A 174 10.08 4.29 14.32
C THR A 174 10.42 2.92 13.75
N GLU A 175 9.44 2.05 13.53
CA GLU A 175 9.62 0.70 13.02
C GLU A 175 9.57 0.71 11.49
N PRO A 176 10.66 0.36 10.79
CA PRO A 176 10.68 0.29 9.33
C PRO A 176 9.67 -0.74 8.78
N GLN A 177 8.81 -0.33 7.84
CA GLN A 177 7.76 -1.17 7.26
C GLN A 177 7.98 -1.46 5.77
N PHE A 178 8.19 -0.40 4.98
CA PHE A 178 8.32 -0.52 3.52
C PHE A 178 9.54 0.23 3.02
N LEU A 179 10.32 -0.43 2.18
CA LEU A 179 11.41 0.18 1.43
C LEU A 179 11.03 0.29 -0.03
N SER A 180 11.43 1.38 -0.66
CA SER A 180 11.28 1.55 -2.10
C SER A 180 12.56 2.12 -2.71
N TRP A 181 13.02 1.50 -3.79
CA TRP A 181 14.15 1.97 -4.59
C TRP A 181 13.68 2.28 -6.00
N PHE A 182 13.97 3.48 -6.47
CA PHE A 182 13.50 3.99 -7.75
C PHE A 182 14.65 4.06 -8.73
N TYR A 183 14.52 3.35 -9.84
CA TYR A 183 15.51 3.25 -10.90
C TYR A 183 15.02 3.91 -12.17
N SER A 184 15.95 4.51 -12.91
CA SER A 184 15.68 5.02 -14.25
C SER A 184 16.65 4.49 -15.29
N LYS A 185 16.16 4.40 -16.53
CA LYS A 185 16.93 4.09 -17.73
C LYS A 185 16.29 4.83 -18.90
N ARG A 186 16.88 5.96 -19.29
CA ARG A 186 16.33 6.89 -20.31
C ARG A 186 14.93 7.36 -19.90
N ASP A 187 13.90 7.01 -20.68
CA ASP A 187 12.49 7.32 -20.49
C ASP A 187 11.72 6.22 -19.72
N LYS A 188 12.42 5.19 -19.23
CA LYS A 188 11.85 4.09 -18.47
C LYS A 188 12.19 4.20 -16.98
N GLU A 189 11.25 3.74 -16.16
CA GLU A 189 11.34 3.75 -14.70
C GLU A 189 10.99 2.37 -14.13
N MET A 190 11.62 2.03 -13.01
CA MET A 190 11.38 0.79 -12.29
C MET A 190 11.39 1.09 -10.79
N LYS A 191 10.45 0.52 -10.04
CA LYS A 191 10.38 0.64 -8.59
C LYS A 191 10.52 -0.75 -7.97
N LEU A 192 11.54 -0.95 -7.14
CA LEU A 192 11.66 -2.13 -6.28
C LEU A 192 11.09 -1.78 -4.91
N THR A 193 10.08 -2.50 -4.46
CA THR A 193 9.49 -2.37 -3.13
C THR A 193 9.74 -3.61 -2.30
N VAL A 194 10.03 -3.41 -1.02
CA VAL A 194 10.27 -4.48 -0.04
C VAL A 194 9.48 -4.20 1.23
N SER A 195 8.65 -5.16 1.61
CA SER A 195 7.89 -5.15 2.85
C SER A 195 8.67 -5.89 3.94
N LEU A 196 9.12 -5.19 4.98
CA LEU A 196 10.02 -5.72 6.00
C LEU A 196 9.33 -6.52 7.10
N ASN A 197 8.11 -6.13 7.50
CA ASN A 197 7.44 -6.73 8.65
C ASN A 197 5.92 -6.66 8.53
N ILE A 198 5.36 -7.39 7.55
CA ILE A 198 3.91 -7.57 7.46
C ILE A 198 3.58 -8.94 8.05
N PRO A 199 2.73 -9.04 9.10
CA PRO A 199 2.34 -10.30 9.74
C PRO A 199 1.42 -11.19 8.86
N ILE A 200 1.30 -10.86 7.58
CA ILE A 200 0.32 -11.41 6.65
C ILE A 200 1.07 -12.29 5.65
N MET A 201 0.43 -13.41 5.33
CA MET A 201 0.71 -14.27 4.18
C MET A 201 1.06 -13.40 2.95
N PRO A 202 2.01 -13.82 2.10
CA PRO A 202 2.46 -13.01 0.97
C PRO A 202 1.28 -12.39 0.22
N ILE A 203 1.33 -11.07 0.04
CA ILE A 203 0.29 -10.27 -0.63
C ILE A 203 0.34 -10.60 -2.12
N PHE A 204 -0.10 -11.79 -2.46
CA PHE A 204 -0.43 -12.16 -3.83
C PHE A 204 -1.85 -11.65 -4.05
N TYR A 205 -2.02 -10.80 -5.06
CA TYR A 205 -3.33 -10.19 -5.38
C TYR A 205 -4.39 -11.26 -5.71
N ASP A 206 -3.95 -12.45 -6.11
CA ASP A 206 -4.79 -13.60 -6.43
C ASP A 206 -4.54 -14.75 -5.46
N SER A 207 -5.61 -15.30 -4.88
CA SER A 207 -5.56 -16.51 -4.06
C SER A 207 -5.32 -17.79 -4.87
N GLN A 208 -5.54 -17.72 -6.19
CA GLN A 208 -5.30 -18.80 -7.16
C GLN A 208 -4.84 -18.22 -8.50
N PRO A 209 -3.57 -17.78 -8.61
CA PRO A 209 -3.05 -17.22 -9.85
C PRO A 209 -3.06 -18.26 -10.97
N SER A 210 -3.32 -17.81 -12.20
CA SER A 210 -3.24 -18.68 -13.38
C SER A 210 -1.81 -19.22 -13.56
N SER A 211 -1.66 -20.41 -14.16
CA SER A 211 -0.33 -20.97 -14.44
C SER A 211 0.55 -20.02 -15.26
N ASP A 212 -0.07 -19.22 -16.14
CA ASP A 212 0.62 -18.31 -17.04
C ASP A 212 1.12 -17.04 -16.31
N SER A 213 0.58 -16.77 -15.12
CA SER A 213 1.01 -15.70 -14.22
C SER A 213 2.20 -16.11 -13.35
N ILE A 214 2.48 -17.42 -13.23
CA ILE A 214 3.56 -17.95 -12.38
C ILE A 214 4.84 -18.05 -13.21
N LEU A 215 5.90 -17.44 -12.70
CA LEU A 215 7.23 -17.43 -13.30
C LEU A 215 8.22 -18.06 -12.33
N SER A 216 8.95 -19.08 -12.78
CA SER A 216 10.12 -19.53 -12.04
C SER A 216 11.34 -18.72 -12.47
N ILE A 217 11.77 -17.80 -11.61
CA ILE A 217 12.94 -16.95 -11.86
C ILE A 217 14.07 -17.44 -10.96
N LYS A 218 15.07 -18.12 -11.54
CA LYS A 218 16.22 -18.66 -10.81
C LYS A 218 15.84 -19.60 -9.65
N GLY A 219 14.72 -20.32 -9.79
CA GLY A 219 14.20 -21.24 -8.78
C GLY A 219 13.37 -20.57 -7.67
N VAL A 220 13.08 -19.26 -7.80
CA VAL A 220 12.11 -18.54 -6.98
C VAL A 220 10.80 -18.45 -7.76
N ASP A 221 9.70 -18.86 -7.13
CA ASP A 221 8.36 -18.67 -7.68
C ASP A 221 7.97 -17.19 -7.53
N ALA A 222 7.75 -16.55 -8.67
CA ALA A 222 7.38 -15.16 -8.80
C ALA A 222 6.08 -15.04 -9.60
N TYR A 223 5.36 -13.95 -9.40
CA TYR A 223 4.01 -13.76 -9.94
C TYR A 223 3.95 -12.48 -10.75
N PHE A 224 3.54 -12.59 -12.01
CA PHE A 224 3.40 -11.48 -12.94
C PHE A 224 1.98 -10.94 -12.90
N TYR A 225 1.84 -9.65 -12.62
CA TYR A 225 0.55 -8.95 -12.59
C TYR A 225 0.53 -7.79 -13.59
N ARG A 226 -0.68 -7.48 -14.07
CA ARG A 226 -0.99 -6.27 -14.83
C ARG A 226 -2.24 -5.64 -14.26
N ASP A 227 -2.30 -4.32 -14.24
CA ASP A 227 -3.58 -3.65 -14.03
C ASP A 227 -4.56 -3.93 -15.20
N LEU A 228 -5.82 -3.55 -15.01
CA LEU A 228 -6.89 -3.79 -16.01
C LEU A 228 -6.64 -3.11 -17.36
N ASN A 229 -5.84 -2.05 -17.39
CA ASN A 229 -5.54 -1.26 -18.58
C ASN A 229 -4.19 -1.65 -19.21
N GLY A 230 -3.45 -2.56 -18.59
CA GLY A 230 -2.09 -2.95 -18.94
C GLY A 230 -1.02 -1.87 -18.71
N SER A 231 -1.36 -0.76 -18.05
CA SER A 231 -0.46 0.37 -17.83
C SER A 231 0.60 0.06 -16.78
N GLU A 232 0.18 -0.39 -15.60
CA GLU A 232 1.07 -0.86 -14.55
C GLU A 232 1.29 -2.36 -14.64
N LYS A 233 2.56 -2.76 -14.49
CA LYS A 233 3.02 -4.14 -14.51
C LYS A 233 3.90 -4.40 -13.30
N SER A 234 3.77 -5.58 -12.72
CA SER A 234 4.60 -5.97 -11.60
C SER A 234 5.01 -7.44 -11.61
N ILE A 235 6.16 -7.72 -10.99
CA ILE A 235 6.61 -9.07 -10.62
C ILE A 235 6.81 -9.10 -9.11
N ASN A 236 6.07 -9.98 -8.44
CA ASN A 236 6.09 -10.11 -6.99
C ASN A 236 6.62 -11.47 -6.57
N TRP A 237 7.37 -11.53 -5.47
CA TRP A 237 7.82 -12.77 -4.84
C TRP A 237 8.01 -12.54 -3.34
N SER A 238 8.17 -13.62 -2.60
CA SER A 238 8.39 -13.54 -1.15
C SER A 238 9.45 -14.53 -0.70
N GLU A 239 10.18 -14.16 0.35
CA GLU A 239 11.16 -15.01 1.02
C GLU A 239 10.73 -15.24 2.47
N LYS A 240 10.97 -16.45 2.98
CA LYS A 240 10.81 -16.74 4.40
C LYS A 240 12.05 -16.25 5.13
N VAL A 241 11.87 -15.35 6.11
CA VAL A 241 13.00 -14.75 6.86
C VAL A 241 13.14 -15.40 8.24
N ALA A 242 12.03 -15.67 8.92
CA ALA A 242 11.98 -16.37 10.22
C ALA A 242 10.66 -17.15 10.33
N ASP A 243 10.49 -17.94 11.39
CA ASP A 243 9.28 -18.74 11.57
C ASP A 243 8.02 -17.86 11.68
N GLY A 244 7.17 -17.95 10.65
CA GLY A 244 5.94 -17.16 10.53
C GLY A 244 6.11 -15.82 9.82
N ASN A 245 7.34 -15.35 9.58
CA ASN A 245 7.62 -14.05 8.98
C ASN A 245 8.10 -14.18 7.54
N TYR A 246 7.44 -13.44 6.65
CA TYR A 246 7.79 -13.33 5.25
C TYR A 246 8.20 -11.89 4.92
N ARG A 247 9.18 -11.76 4.03
CA ARG A 247 9.48 -10.50 3.37
C ARG A 247 9.00 -10.59 1.93
N SER A 248 8.22 -9.61 1.52
CA SER A 248 7.63 -9.57 0.18
C SER A 248 8.32 -8.51 -0.65
N TYR A 249 8.56 -8.84 -1.91
CA TYR A 249 9.23 -8.03 -2.90
C TYR A 249 8.29 -7.79 -4.07
N ALA A 250 8.36 -6.60 -4.63
CA ALA A 250 7.64 -6.23 -5.84
C ALA A 250 8.55 -5.37 -6.72
N VAL A 251 8.67 -5.73 -8.00
CA VAL A 251 9.24 -4.84 -9.01
C VAL A 251 8.09 -4.33 -9.85
N VAL A 252 7.91 -3.01 -9.91
CA VAL A 252 6.76 -2.34 -10.53
C VAL A 252 7.24 -1.34 -11.58
N THR A 253 6.51 -1.24 -12.70
CA THR A 253 6.78 -0.26 -13.76
C THR A 253 5.53 0.10 -14.54
N ASN A 254 5.47 1.35 -15.00
CA ASN A 254 4.43 1.87 -15.90
C ASN A 254 4.98 2.23 -17.29
N THR A 255 6.29 2.13 -17.48
CA THR A 255 6.99 2.66 -18.67
C THR A 255 7.94 1.66 -19.32
N ALA A 256 8.44 0.67 -18.56
CA ALA A 256 9.29 -0.39 -19.11
C ALA A 256 8.45 -1.51 -19.74
N ASP A 257 9.00 -2.18 -20.74
CA ASP A 257 8.38 -3.38 -21.34
C ASP A 257 8.55 -4.61 -20.44
N ASP A 258 7.89 -5.71 -20.81
CA ASP A 258 7.87 -6.93 -20.00
C ASP A 258 9.26 -7.60 -19.92
N ASP A 259 10.07 -7.47 -20.97
CA ASP A 259 11.42 -8.04 -21.01
C ASP A 259 12.36 -7.29 -20.06
N ASP A 260 12.32 -5.97 -20.06
CA ASP A 260 13.05 -5.14 -19.10
C ASP A 260 12.61 -5.48 -17.66
N LEU A 261 11.30 -5.60 -17.40
CA LEU A 261 10.76 -5.96 -16.08
C LEU A 261 11.24 -7.36 -15.62
N ARG A 262 11.16 -8.37 -16.49
CA ARG A 262 11.61 -9.75 -16.18
C ARG A 262 13.11 -9.81 -15.93
N ASN A 263 13.91 -9.15 -16.77
CA ASN A 263 15.36 -9.13 -16.61
C ASN A 263 15.75 -8.41 -15.30
N PHE A 264 15.08 -7.31 -14.98
CA PHE A 264 15.32 -6.57 -13.73
C PHE A 264 14.97 -7.43 -12.51
N ALA A 265 13.79 -8.03 -12.46
CA ALA A 265 13.39 -8.91 -11.36
C ALA A 265 14.36 -10.10 -11.19
N ALA A 266 14.80 -10.71 -12.30
CA ALA A 266 15.77 -11.79 -12.27
C ALA A 266 17.12 -11.37 -11.68
N ALA A 267 17.56 -10.15 -11.92
CA ALA A 267 18.78 -9.63 -11.33
C ALA A 267 18.63 -9.33 -9.84
N VAL A 268 17.51 -8.73 -9.42
CA VAL A 268 17.24 -8.49 -8.00
C VAL A 268 17.23 -9.82 -7.24
N ILE A 269 16.48 -10.82 -7.74
CA ILE A 269 16.43 -12.16 -7.14
C ILE A 269 17.82 -12.81 -7.11
N SER A 270 18.65 -12.63 -8.15
CA SER A 270 20.00 -13.19 -8.18
C SER A 270 20.94 -12.53 -7.17
N ASN A 271 20.72 -11.25 -6.86
CA ASN A 271 21.51 -10.47 -5.91
C ASN A 271 21.03 -10.63 -4.45
N GLN A 272 19.97 -11.40 -4.21
CA GLN A 272 19.47 -11.70 -2.86
C GLN A 272 20.22 -12.84 -2.16
N LYS A 273 21.25 -13.41 -2.80
CA LYS A 273 22.03 -14.56 -2.31
C LYS A 273 23.43 -14.18 -1.87
#